data_AF-A0A8S9BVD3-F1
#
_entry.id   AF-A0A8S9BVD3-F1
#
_cell.length_a   1.000
_cell.length_b   1.000
_cell.length_c   1.000
_cell.angle_alpha   90.00
_cell.angle_beta   90.00
_cell.angle_gamma   90.00
#
_symmetry.space_group_name_H-M   'P 1'
#
loop_
_entity.id
_entity.type
_entity.pdbx_description
1 polymer ?
#
loop_
_entity_poly.entity_id
_entity_poly.type
_entity_poly.pdbx_seq_one_letter_code
_entity_poly.pdbx_strand_id
1 'polypeptide(L)'
;MLAQWWKKPNSVSADPTCIAGVAVVMGHPRIEEEFSNVPADLTVAELGRRLKGQKYKLGNFQTGSGIVKFGIMPVPAEEMAKEKEKKDGLFSKLGGLKERIPFINNWRNNRFYFDTLFAMLLLALLGLTCAALSRVDKTQVVFLATAAASGTGMRIFFAVLGTIVSSYWGRLFRDMQTFTPYVDLGRGDAEPDPTILLRKHTFPITAFLPLMWKGHFTAASVAFTGLAAEFLIIALAGLPYRPGQQRGEFLFWSVLSLAILTLMVLQLLIVNVWRRRLPMLTRPPDTIAAVMTYVAGTGMSRDFESLSMVKTKDRDRAIKELGKSYAYGWRREQDGQARWVVDEMRIKEGAPFATRRVDSFETNRF
;
A
#
# COMPACT_ATOMS: atom_id res chain seq x y z
N MET A 1 32.75 -11.57 -13.73
CA MET A 1 31.79 -10.45 -13.59
C MET A 1 30.34 -10.88 -13.33
N LEU A 2 29.92 -12.13 -13.62
CA LEU A 2 28.55 -12.63 -13.33
C LEU A 2 28.24 -12.88 -11.83
N ALA A 3 29.25 -13.02 -10.97
CA ALA A 3 29.07 -13.31 -9.54
C ALA A 3 28.64 -12.10 -8.68
N GLN A 4 28.69 -10.87 -9.23
CA GLN A 4 28.23 -9.67 -8.52
C GLN A 4 26.71 -9.48 -8.58
N TRP A 5 26.03 -10.11 -9.53
CA TRP A 5 24.57 -10.00 -9.70
C TRP A 5 23.78 -10.70 -8.59
N TRP A 6 24.39 -11.70 -7.94
CA TRP A 6 23.79 -12.46 -6.84
C TRP A 6 24.29 -12.06 -5.45
N LYS A 7 25.32 -11.20 -5.37
CA LYS A 7 25.65 -10.56 -4.10
C LYS A 7 24.59 -9.50 -3.85
N LYS A 8 23.59 -9.82 -3.03
CA LYS A 8 22.83 -8.77 -2.31
C LYS A 8 23.89 -7.81 -1.75
N PRO A 9 23.82 -6.50 -2.04
CA PRO A 9 24.74 -5.57 -1.40
C PRO A 9 24.58 -5.75 0.11
N ASN A 10 25.62 -6.27 0.76
CA ASN A 10 25.65 -6.63 2.18
C ASN A 10 25.43 -5.42 3.12
N SER A 11 25.05 -4.26 2.59
CA SER A 11 24.84 -3.02 3.33
C SER A 11 23.37 -2.60 3.45
N VAL A 12 22.44 -3.19 2.69
CA VAL A 12 21.01 -2.86 2.83
C VAL A 12 20.36 -3.82 3.82
N SER A 13 20.64 -3.62 5.11
CA SER A 13 19.90 -4.22 6.22
C SER A 13 18.40 -3.90 6.16
N ALA A 14 18.11 -2.71 5.64
CA ALA A 14 16.83 -2.08 5.79
C ALA A 14 15.88 -2.43 4.65
N ASP A 15 14.90 -3.26 4.98
CA ASP A 15 13.75 -3.54 4.12
C ASP A 15 12.83 -2.30 4.07
N PRO A 16 12.73 -1.55 2.95
CA PRO A 16 11.91 -0.35 2.86
C PRO A 16 10.41 -0.67 2.85
N THR A 17 10.03 -1.95 2.88
CA THR A 17 8.63 -2.36 2.93
C THR A 17 8.01 -2.21 4.33
N CYS A 18 8.81 -2.14 5.40
CA CYS A 18 8.33 -1.93 6.76
C CYS A 18 8.71 -0.53 7.29
N ILE A 19 7.93 -0.02 8.25
CA ILE A 19 8.12 1.33 8.83
C ILE A 19 9.48 1.41 9.53
N ALA A 20 9.86 0.37 10.27
CA ALA A 20 11.15 0.29 10.94
C ALA A 20 12.33 0.32 9.96
N GLY A 21 12.19 -0.30 8.79
CA GLY A 21 13.23 -0.26 7.76
C GLY A 21 13.42 1.13 7.17
N VAL A 22 12.33 1.87 6.94
CA VAL A 22 12.41 3.28 6.52
C VAL A 22 13.08 4.13 7.60
N ALA A 23 12.71 3.94 8.87
CA ALA A 23 13.29 4.64 10.01
C ALA A 23 14.81 4.47 10.09
N VAL A 24 15.28 3.22 9.96
CA VAL A 24 16.70 2.86 10.01
C VAL A 24 17.53 3.54 8.91
N VAL A 25 16.93 3.79 7.75
CA VAL A 25 17.60 4.34 6.56
C VAL A 25 17.68 5.87 6.57
N MET A 26 16.79 6.54 7.32
CA MET A 26 16.61 7.99 7.26
C MET A 26 17.60 8.77 8.17
N GLY A 27 18.45 8.09 8.94
CA GLY A 27 19.27 8.70 10.01
C GLY A 27 20.35 9.73 9.61
N HIS A 28 20.32 10.28 8.39
CA HIS A 28 21.18 11.38 7.95
C HIS A 28 20.64 12.71 8.48
N PRO A 29 21.43 13.53 9.21
CA PRO A 29 20.94 14.75 9.89
C PRO A 29 20.16 15.70 8.98
N ARG A 30 20.68 15.98 7.78
CA ARG A 30 20.01 16.85 6.80
C ARG A 30 18.66 16.31 6.31
N ILE A 31 18.49 14.99 6.22
CA ILE A 31 17.22 14.37 5.81
C ILE A 31 16.25 14.40 6.99
N GLU A 32 16.71 14.04 8.18
CA GLU A 32 15.87 14.15 9.37
C GLU A 32 15.33 15.56 9.55
N GLU A 33 16.17 16.59 9.39
CA GLU A 33 15.79 18.00 9.45
C GLU A 33 14.85 18.41 8.30
N GLU A 34 15.11 17.97 7.07
CA GLU A 34 14.25 18.28 5.91
C GLU A 34 12.83 17.70 6.09
N PHE A 35 12.74 16.45 6.58
CA PHE A 35 11.47 15.74 6.75
C PHE A 35 10.77 16.04 8.07
N SER A 36 11.49 16.47 9.11
CA SER A 36 10.87 16.96 10.35
C SER A 36 10.15 18.29 10.14
N ASN A 37 10.73 19.16 9.32
CA ASN A 37 10.19 20.48 8.95
C ASN A 37 9.06 20.44 7.89
N VAL A 38 8.45 19.28 7.67
CA VAL A 38 7.31 19.13 6.76
C VAL A 38 6.01 19.40 7.53
N PRO A 39 5.22 20.42 7.12
CA PRO A 39 3.94 20.72 7.75
C PRO A 39 2.98 19.53 7.75
N ALA A 40 2.09 19.44 8.73
CA ALA A 40 1.17 18.30 8.87
C ALA A 40 0.16 18.19 7.71
N ASP A 41 -0.28 19.32 7.17
CA ASP A 41 -1.33 19.50 6.17
C ASP A 41 -0.87 19.32 4.72
N LEU A 42 0.44 19.32 4.48
CA LEU A 42 1.01 19.30 3.13
C LEU A 42 0.63 18.01 2.38
N THR A 43 0.10 18.10 1.17
CA THR A 43 -0.36 16.91 0.40
C THR A 43 0.80 16.13 -0.22
N VAL A 44 0.56 14.91 -0.73
CA VAL A 44 1.59 14.13 -1.44
C VAL A 44 2.08 14.84 -2.70
N ALA A 45 1.18 15.53 -3.41
CA ALA A 45 1.53 16.30 -4.60
C ALA A 45 2.45 17.49 -4.24
N GLU A 46 2.15 18.19 -3.16
CA GLU A 46 2.99 19.28 -2.64
C GLU A 46 4.32 18.77 -2.09
N LEU A 47 4.34 17.59 -1.45
CA LEU A 47 5.59 16.95 -1.03
C LEU A 47 6.46 16.64 -2.25
N GLY A 48 5.85 16.10 -3.31
CA GLY A 48 6.53 15.86 -4.59
C GLY A 48 7.08 17.16 -5.22
N ARG A 49 6.35 18.28 -5.11
CA ARG A 49 6.82 19.59 -5.58
C ARG A 49 7.97 20.12 -4.73
N ARG A 50 7.93 19.96 -3.40
CA ARG A 50 8.99 20.40 -2.49
C ARG A 50 10.30 19.62 -2.70
N LEU A 51 10.17 18.33 -3.00
CA LEU A 51 11.32 17.46 -3.31
C LEU A 51 11.79 17.59 -4.77
N LYS A 52 11.08 18.36 -5.62
CA LYS A 52 11.40 18.51 -7.05
C LYS A 52 12.71 19.27 -7.21
N GLY A 53 13.75 18.54 -7.60
CA GLY A 53 15.11 19.08 -7.77
C GLY A 53 16.12 18.58 -6.74
N GLN A 54 15.66 17.95 -5.65
CA GLN A 54 16.54 17.23 -4.75
C GLN A 54 16.87 15.86 -5.34
N LYS A 55 18.15 15.48 -5.25
CA LYS A 55 18.61 14.13 -5.60
C LYS A 55 19.12 13.45 -4.34
N TYR A 56 18.73 12.20 -4.17
CA TYR A 56 19.15 11.36 -3.05
C TYR A 56 19.93 10.16 -3.56
N LYS A 57 20.96 9.75 -2.83
CA LYS A 57 21.72 8.52 -3.07
C LYS A 57 21.73 7.65 -1.83
N LEU A 58 21.88 6.33 -2.01
CA LEU A 58 22.18 5.42 -0.92
C LEU A 58 23.69 5.40 -0.70
N GLY A 59 24.13 5.55 0.54
CA GLY A 59 25.55 5.60 0.86
C GLY A 59 25.83 5.46 2.34
N ASN A 60 27.11 5.32 2.65
CA ASN A 60 27.58 5.40 4.03
C ASN A 60 27.82 6.86 4.41
N PHE A 61 27.34 7.26 5.58
CA PHE A 61 27.60 8.59 6.14
C PHE A 61 27.88 8.45 7.65
N GLN A 62 28.57 9.42 8.22
CA GLN A 62 28.76 9.49 9.68
C GLN A 62 27.68 10.39 10.26
N THR A 63 26.97 9.90 11.29
CA THR A 63 26.06 10.73 12.06
C THR A 63 26.87 11.59 13.05
N GLY A 64 26.27 12.66 13.59
CA GLY A 64 26.91 13.52 14.60
C GLY A 64 27.37 12.78 15.87
N SER A 65 26.88 11.55 16.08
CA SER A 65 27.30 10.60 17.11
C SER A 65 28.62 9.87 16.80
N GLY A 66 29.22 10.07 15.62
CA GLY A 66 30.43 9.37 15.16
C GLY A 66 30.18 7.95 14.61
N ILE A 67 28.93 7.48 14.61
CA ILE A 67 28.55 6.16 14.10
C ILE A 67 28.45 6.22 12.56
N VAL A 68 29.14 5.32 11.88
CA VAL A 68 28.98 5.12 10.42
C VAL A 68 27.66 4.39 10.18
N LYS A 69 26.80 4.96 9.35
CA LYS A 69 25.51 4.39 8.96
C LYS A 69 25.42 4.22 7.46
N PHE A 70 24.64 3.24 7.03
CA PHE A 70 24.19 3.11 5.64
C PHE A 70 22.76 3.60 5.52
N GLY A 71 22.49 4.55 4.62
CA GLY A 71 21.14 5.07 4.44
C GLY A 71 20.99 6.00 3.26
N ILE A 72 19.86 6.71 3.21
CA ILE A 72 19.62 7.73 2.21
C ILE A 72 20.40 8.99 2.63
N MET A 73 21.10 9.61 1.68
CA MET A 73 21.80 10.88 1.86
C MET A 73 21.56 11.80 0.66
N PRO A 74 21.51 13.12 0.85
CA PRO A 74 21.39 14.06 -0.27
C PRO A 74 22.66 14.03 -1.13
N VAL A 75 22.49 14.12 -2.44
CA VAL A 75 23.59 14.27 -3.40
C VAL A 75 24.13 15.70 -3.30
N PRO A 76 25.45 15.93 -3.14
CA PRO A 76 26.01 17.27 -3.15
C PRO A 76 25.71 18.01 -4.46
N ALA A 77 25.52 19.33 -4.41
CA ALA A 77 25.18 20.15 -5.59
C ALA A 77 26.18 19.99 -6.76
N GLU A 78 27.45 19.75 -6.44
CA GLU A 78 28.53 19.51 -7.41
C GLU A 78 28.33 18.22 -8.23
N GLU A 79 27.87 17.15 -7.60
CA GLU A 79 27.53 15.89 -8.27
C GLU A 79 26.23 16.02 -9.07
N MET A 80 25.28 16.83 -8.61
CA MET A 80 24.02 17.07 -9.33
C MET A 80 24.22 17.78 -10.66
N ALA A 81 25.17 18.74 -10.73
CA ALA A 81 25.51 19.49 -11.94
C ALA A 81 26.13 18.60 -13.02
N LYS A 82 27.09 17.74 -12.65
CA LYS A 82 27.76 16.79 -13.55
C LYS A 82 26.79 15.75 -14.14
N GLU A 83 25.74 15.41 -13.41
CA GLU A 83 24.77 14.40 -13.86
C GLU A 83 23.61 15.00 -14.67
N LYS A 84 23.33 16.31 -14.53
CA LYS A 84 22.33 17.03 -15.34
C LYS A 84 22.74 17.08 -16.81
N GLU A 85 24.01 17.35 -17.12
CA GLU A 85 24.54 17.33 -18.49
C GLU A 85 24.35 15.99 -19.22
N LYS A 86 24.26 14.88 -18.48
CA LYS A 86 24.25 13.53 -19.06
C LYS A 86 22.85 12.99 -19.40
N LYS A 87 21.77 13.63 -18.92
CA LYS A 87 20.39 13.08 -18.95
C LYS A 87 19.37 13.91 -19.73
N ASP A 88 19.78 14.96 -20.43
CA ASP A 88 18.86 15.82 -21.21
C ASP A 88 18.33 15.18 -22.51
N GLY A 89 18.61 13.89 -22.76
CA GLY A 89 18.09 13.14 -23.90
C GLY A 89 16.89 12.24 -23.54
N LEU A 90 15.78 12.43 -24.25
CA LEU A 90 14.63 11.50 -24.40
C LEU A 90 13.62 11.37 -23.24
N PHE A 91 14.01 11.17 -21.97
CA PHE A 91 13.05 10.80 -20.91
C PHE A 91 12.34 11.97 -20.20
N SER A 92 12.85 13.20 -20.33
CA SER A 92 12.25 14.39 -19.71
C SER A 92 10.90 14.78 -20.31
N LYS A 93 10.66 14.46 -21.59
CA LYS A 93 9.41 14.78 -22.30
C LYS A 93 8.24 13.85 -21.94
N LEU A 94 8.49 12.60 -21.53
CA LEU A 94 7.43 11.68 -21.09
C LEU A 94 6.93 11.98 -19.67
N GLY A 95 7.81 12.50 -18.79
CA GLY A 95 7.47 12.82 -17.40
C GLY A 95 6.41 13.93 -17.25
N GLY A 96 6.39 14.89 -18.19
CA GLY A 96 5.47 16.04 -18.15
C GLY A 96 4.01 15.70 -18.45
N LEU A 97 3.72 14.55 -19.07
CA LEU A 97 2.34 14.14 -19.37
C LEU A 97 1.58 13.68 -18.10
N LYS A 98 2.30 13.15 -17.11
CA LYS A 98 1.74 12.66 -15.84
C LYS A 98 1.39 13.80 -14.88
N GLU A 99 2.02 14.97 -15.02
CA GLU A 99 1.79 16.15 -14.16
C GLU A 99 0.53 16.95 -14.55
N ARG A 100 -0.05 16.72 -15.74
CA ARG A 100 -1.19 17.50 -16.27
C ARG A 100 -2.58 16.99 -15.88
N ILE A 101 -2.67 16.01 -14.98
CA ILE A 101 -3.93 15.38 -14.62
C ILE A 101 -4.30 15.72 -13.15
N PRO A 102 -5.09 16.79 -12.91
CA PRO A 102 -5.41 17.28 -11.57
C PRO A 102 -6.43 16.43 -10.78
N PHE A 103 -7.03 15.38 -11.37
CA PHE A 103 -8.03 14.55 -10.67
C PHE A 103 -7.46 13.71 -9.50
N ILE A 104 -6.14 13.65 -9.34
CA ILE A 104 -5.45 12.75 -8.40
C ILE A 104 -5.30 13.38 -6.99
N ASN A 105 -5.72 14.63 -6.78
CA ASN A 105 -5.30 15.38 -5.59
C ASN A 105 -5.90 14.90 -4.25
N ASN A 106 -7.06 14.21 -4.28
CA ASN A 106 -7.69 13.71 -3.06
C ASN A 106 -7.76 12.18 -3.05
N TRP A 107 -6.73 11.55 -2.49
CA TRP A 107 -6.55 10.09 -2.52
C TRP A 107 -7.76 9.33 -1.94
N ARG A 108 -8.38 9.86 -0.88
CA ARG A 108 -9.54 9.25 -0.20
C ARG A 108 -10.76 9.22 -1.11
N ASN A 109 -11.03 10.32 -1.80
CA ASN A 109 -12.19 10.44 -2.69
C ASN A 109 -11.99 9.62 -3.98
N ASN A 110 -10.79 9.69 -4.55
CA ASN A 110 -10.41 8.90 -5.71
C ASN A 110 -10.56 7.39 -5.45
N ARG A 111 -10.12 6.93 -4.26
CA ARG A 111 -10.28 5.54 -3.84
C ARG A 111 -11.74 5.13 -3.75
N PHE A 112 -12.60 5.98 -3.18
CA PHE A 112 -14.04 5.73 -3.11
C PHE A 112 -14.68 5.59 -4.50
N TYR A 113 -14.37 6.48 -5.46
CA TYR A 113 -14.89 6.36 -6.83
C TYR A 113 -14.41 5.09 -7.53
N PHE A 114 -13.14 4.72 -7.36
CA PHE A 114 -12.64 3.46 -7.92
C PHE A 114 -13.33 2.25 -7.30
N ASP A 115 -13.58 2.25 -5.99
CA ASP A 115 -14.30 1.16 -5.34
C ASP A 115 -15.77 1.08 -5.77
N THR A 116 -16.45 2.22 -5.94
CA THR A 116 -17.85 2.22 -6.38
C THR A 116 -18.00 1.76 -7.82
N LEU A 117 -17.12 2.21 -8.72
CA LEU A 117 -17.04 1.72 -10.10
C LEU A 117 -16.77 0.22 -10.15
N PHE A 118 -15.82 -0.25 -9.32
CA PHE A 118 -15.49 -1.66 -9.24
C PHE A 118 -16.65 -2.50 -8.67
N ALA A 119 -17.36 -2.01 -7.65
CA ALA A 119 -18.54 -2.67 -7.11
C ALA A 119 -19.65 -2.77 -8.18
N MET A 120 -19.89 -1.72 -8.96
CA MET A 120 -20.82 -1.76 -10.09
C MET A 120 -20.41 -2.81 -11.12
N LEU A 121 -19.12 -2.91 -11.45
CA LEU A 121 -18.60 -3.95 -12.35
C LEU A 121 -18.85 -5.35 -11.80
N LEU A 122 -18.56 -5.59 -10.51
CA LEU A 122 -18.82 -6.90 -9.88
C LEU A 122 -20.30 -7.25 -9.85
N LEU A 123 -21.18 -6.29 -9.56
CA LEU A 123 -22.64 -6.50 -9.57
C LEU A 123 -23.15 -6.77 -10.98
N ALA A 124 -22.61 -6.10 -12.01
CA ALA A 124 -22.94 -6.38 -13.40
C ALA A 124 -22.51 -7.80 -13.81
N LEU A 125 -21.30 -8.21 -13.44
CA LEU A 125 -20.80 -9.57 -13.66
C LEU A 125 -21.64 -10.61 -12.90
N LEU A 126 -22.01 -10.35 -11.65
CA LEU A 126 -22.84 -11.22 -10.83
C LEU A 126 -24.27 -11.34 -11.40
N GLY A 127 -24.85 -10.23 -11.86
CA GLY A 127 -26.13 -10.23 -12.55
C GLY A 127 -26.08 -11.05 -13.85
N LEU A 128 -24.98 -10.95 -14.60
CA LEU A 128 -24.79 -11.69 -15.84
C LEU A 128 -24.61 -13.19 -15.60
N THR A 129 -23.84 -13.60 -14.57
CA THR A 129 -23.69 -15.03 -14.21
C THR A 129 -24.99 -15.60 -13.64
N CYS A 130 -25.75 -14.82 -12.88
CA CYS A 130 -27.09 -15.19 -12.43
C CYS A 130 -28.08 -15.34 -13.59
N ALA A 131 -28.04 -14.45 -14.58
CA ALA A 131 -28.83 -14.56 -15.80
C ALA A 131 -28.44 -15.79 -16.63
N ALA A 132 -27.14 -16.11 -16.71
CA ALA A 132 -26.64 -17.31 -17.35
C ALA A 132 -27.13 -18.59 -16.64
N LEU A 133 -27.18 -18.59 -15.31
CA LEU A 133 -27.65 -19.72 -14.51
C LEU A 133 -29.18 -19.90 -14.55
N SER A 134 -29.95 -18.81 -14.57
CA SER A 134 -31.42 -18.90 -14.67
C SER A 134 -31.91 -19.34 -16.05
N ARG A 135 -31.10 -19.15 -17.10
CA ARG A 135 -31.40 -19.53 -18.49
C ARG A 135 -30.56 -20.70 -18.98
N VAL A 136 -30.26 -21.67 -18.11
CA VAL A 136 -29.47 -22.87 -18.43
C VAL A 136 -30.03 -23.64 -19.62
N ASP A 137 -31.34 -23.67 -19.82
CA ASP A 137 -31.96 -24.41 -20.93
C ASP A 137 -31.92 -23.66 -22.28
N LYS A 138 -31.57 -22.37 -22.28
CA LYS A 138 -31.45 -21.52 -23.48
C LYS A 138 -30.21 -20.62 -23.41
N THR A 139 -29.04 -21.24 -23.24
CA THR A 139 -27.73 -20.56 -23.10
C THR A 139 -27.41 -19.59 -24.24
N GLN A 140 -27.94 -19.86 -25.44
CA GLN A 140 -27.70 -19.01 -26.61
C GLN A 140 -28.27 -17.60 -26.41
N VAL A 141 -29.39 -17.43 -25.71
CA VAL A 141 -30.13 -16.14 -25.64
C VAL A 141 -29.42 -15.10 -24.75
N VAL A 142 -28.58 -15.54 -23.81
CA VAL A 142 -27.83 -14.63 -22.91
C VAL A 142 -26.61 -14.04 -23.61
N PHE A 143 -26.00 -14.79 -24.53
CA PHE A 143 -24.80 -14.37 -25.25
C PHE A 143 -25.07 -14.05 -26.74
N LEU A 144 -26.34 -14.07 -27.17
CA LEU A 144 -26.77 -14.08 -28.58
C LEU A 144 -26.36 -12.82 -29.36
N ALA A 145 -26.39 -11.64 -28.74
CA ALA A 145 -26.19 -10.36 -29.43
C ALA A 145 -24.74 -10.12 -29.88
N THR A 146 -23.77 -10.83 -29.30
CA THR A 146 -22.34 -10.77 -29.67
C THR A 146 -21.78 -12.13 -30.13
N ALA A 147 -22.53 -13.23 -29.96
CA ALA A 147 -22.15 -14.59 -30.37
C ALA A 147 -22.12 -14.81 -31.90
N ALA A 148 -22.71 -13.91 -32.69
CA ALA A 148 -22.67 -14.02 -34.16
C ALA A 148 -21.25 -13.88 -34.75
N ALA A 149 -20.27 -13.38 -33.99
CA ALA A 149 -18.91 -13.10 -34.47
C ALA A 149 -17.82 -14.07 -33.96
N SER A 150 -18.17 -15.31 -33.55
CA SER A 150 -17.32 -16.39 -33.02
C SER A 150 -17.26 -16.49 -31.48
N GLY A 151 -17.60 -17.67 -30.94
CA GLY A 151 -17.55 -17.96 -29.49
C GLY A 151 -16.18 -17.77 -28.84
N THR A 152 -15.11 -17.69 -29.64
CA THR A 152 -13.75 -17.39 -29.18
C THR A 152 -13.61 -15.95 -28.68
N GLY A 153 -14.21 -14.97 -29.37
CA GLY A 153 -14.11 -13.56 -28.99
C GLY A 153 -14.74 -13.27 -27.63
N MET A 154 -15.89 -13.89 -27.35
CA MET A 154 -16.58 -13.72 -26.07
C MET A 154 -15.74 -14.27 -24.90
N ARG A 155 -15.04 -15.40 -25.09
CA ARG A 155 -14.16 -15.97 -24.06
C ARG A 155 -12.96 -15.07 -23.76
N ILE A 156 -12.37 -14.49 -24.80
CA ILE A 156 -11.28 -13.52 -24.64
C ILE A 156 -11.78 -12.29 -23.86
N PHE A 157 -12.96 -11.77 -24.20
CA PHE A 157 -13.56 -10.65 -23.47
C PHE A 157 -13.78 -10.95 -21.98
N PHE A 158 -14.33 -12.12 -21.64
CA PHE A 158 -14.52 -12.51 -20.25
C PHE A 158 -13.20 -12.76 -19.50
N ALA A 159 -12.19 -13.31 -20.19
CA ALA A 159 -10.85 -13.45 -19.62
C ALA A 159 -10.25 -12.07 -19.31
N VAL A 160 -10.36 -11.11 -20.23
CA VAL A 160 -9.90 -9.72 -20.04
C VAL A 160 -10.64 -9.06 -18.88
N LEU A 161 -11.97 -9.22 -18.78
CA LEU A 161 -12.74 -8.73 -17.63
C LEU A 161 -12.26 -9.36 -16.31
N GLY A 162 -12.04 -10.67 -16.29
CA GLY A 162 -11.44 -11.36 -15.14
C GLY A 162 -10.07 -10.79 -14.77
N THR A 163 -9.21 -10.51 -15.75
CA THR A 163 -7.89 -9.92 -15.50
C THR A 163 -7.99 -8.51 -14.93
N ILE A 164 -8.95 -7.69 -15.39
CA ILE A 164 -9.22 -6.37 -14.80
C ILE A 164 -9.63 -6.53 -13.33
N VAL A 165 -10.50 -7.50 -13.03
CA VAL A 165 -10.93 -7.81 -11.65
C VAL A 165 -9.76 -8.26 -10.78
N SER A 166 -8.93 -9.18 -11.26
CA SER A 166 -7.73 -9.66 -10.56
C SER A 166 -6.73 -8.52 -10.30
N SER A 167 -6.49 -7.66 -11.29
CA SER A 167 -5.60 -6.50 -11.14
C SER A 167 -6.08 -5.53 -10.05
N TYR A 168 -7.39 -5.29 -9.97
CA TYR A 168 -7.99 -4.47 -8.92
C TYR A 168 -7.80 -5.07 -7.53
N TRP A 169 -8.05 -6.38 -7.37
CA TRP A 169 -7.78 -7.08 -6.12
C TRP A 169 -6.30 -7.04 -5.73
N GLY A 170 -5.39 -7.12 -6.68
CA GLY A 170 -3.95 -6.93 -6.45
C GLY A 170 -3.61 -5.53 -5.92
N ARG A 171 -4.29 -4.48 -6.41
CA ARG A 171 -4.17 -3.12 -5.86
C ARG A 171 -4.73 -3.04 -4.44
N LEU A 172 -5.95 -3.53 -4.22
CA LEU A 172 -6.57 -3.56 -2.89
C LEU A 172 -5.71 -4.30 -1.87
N PHE A 173 -5.13 -5.44 -2.25
CA PHE A 173 -4.26 -6.24 -1.39
C PHE A 173 -3.01 -5.46 -0.95
N ARG A 174 -2.34 -4.75 -1.86
CA ARG A 174 -1.20 -3.88 -1.52
C ARG A 174 -1.61 -2.73 -0.59
N ASP A 175 -2.78 -2.14 -0.84
CA ASP A 175 -3.30 -1.09 0.03
C ASP A 175 -3.55 -1.64 1.44
N MET A 176 -4.22 -2.79 1.59
CA MET A 176 -4.51 -3.37 2.90
C MET A 176 -3.22 -3.58 3.71
N GLN A 177 -2.20 -4.22 3.12
CA GLN A 177 -0.91 -4.41 3.79
C GLN A 177 -0.24 -3.09 4.20
N THR A 178 -0.42 -2.03 3.41
CA THR A 178 0.15 -0.71 3.70
C THR A 178 -0.56 -0.01 4.85
N PHE A 179 -1.88 -0.15 4.95
CA PHE A 179 -2.69 0.56 5.95
C PHE A 179 -2.90 -0.21 7.25
N THR A 180 -2.83 -1.55 7.21
CA THR A 180 -2.96 -2.43 8.37
C THR A 180 -2.13 -1.99 9.58
N PRO A 181 -0.80 -1.76 9.50
CA PRO A 181 -0.02 -1.41 10.67
C PRO A 181 -0.46 -0.08 11.28
N TYR A 182 -0.97 0.86 10.48
CA TYR A 182 -1.45 2.16 10.96
C TYR A 182 -2.77 2.07 11.72
N VAL A 183 -3.62 1.07 11.44
CA VAL A 183 -4.85 0.86 12.20
C VAL A 183 -4.52 0.52 13.65
N ASP A 184 -3.55 -0.35 13.88
CA ASP A 184 -3.17 -0.75 15.23
C ASP A 184 -2.31 0.32 15.91
N LEU A 185 -1.40 0.98 15.18
CA LEU A 185 -0.67 2.14 15.70
C LEU A 185 -1.63 3.27 16.14
N GLY A 186 -2.75 3.45 15.44
CA GLY A 186 -3.76 4.47 15.77
C GLY A 186 -4.59 4.15 17.02
N ARG A 187 -4.59 2.90 17.51
CA ARG A 187 -5.28 2.53 18.76
C ARG A 187 -4.51 2.95 20.02
N GLY A 188 -3.20 3.18 19.88
CA GLY A 188 -2.29 3.37 21.01
C GLY A 188 -1.88 2.02 21.61
N ASP A 189 -0.60 1.88 21.95
CA ASP A 189 0.04 0.66 22.45
C ASP A 189 0.17 -0.49 21.43
N ALA A 190 0.87 -0.23 20.32
CA ALA A 190 1.10 -1.26 19.31
C ALA A 190 2.47 -1.93 19.48
N GLU A 191 2.46 -3.26 19.55
CA GLU A 191 3.68 -4.06 19.60
C GLU A 191 4.48 -3.95 18.29
N PRO A 192 5.82 -4.07 18.33
CA PRO A 192 6.68 -3.87 17.16
C PRO A 192 6.43 -4.87 16.02
N ASP A 193 6.20 -6.13 16.38
CA ASP A 193 6.18 -7.27 15.46
C ASP A 193 4.98 -7.28 14.48
N PRO A 194 3.72 -7.06 14.91
CA PRO A 194 2.59 -6.96 14.00
C PRO A 194 2.45 -5.59 13.32
N THR A 195 3.22 -4.57 13.73
CA THR A 195 3.07 -3.19 13.22
C THR A 195 4.29 -2.67 12.46
N ILE A 196 5.27 -2.06 13.13
CA ILE A 196 6.39 -1.37 12.50
C ILE A 196 7.36 -2.33 11.78
N LEU A 197 7.41 -3.60 12.20
CA LEU A 197 8.20 -4.67 11.59
C LEU A 197 7.42 -5.46 10.53
N LEU A 198 6.13 -5.16 10.33
CA LEU A 198 5.31 -5.87 9.35
C LEU A 198 5.86 -5.62 7.93
N ARG A 199 6.28 -6.70 7.27
CA ARG A 199 6.81 -6.67 5.90
C ARG A 199 5.68 -6.80 4.89
N LYS A 200 5.80 -6.06 3.78
CA LYS A 200 4.84 -6.16 2.68
C LYS A 200 5.24 -7.31 1.76
N HIS A 201 4.26 -8.12 1.41
CA HIS A 201 4.38 -9.24 0.49
C HIS A 201 3.90 -8.84 -0.90
N THR A 202 4.63 -9.30 -1.92
CA THR A 202 4.27 -9.05 -3.33
C THR A 202 3.11 -9.93 -3.78
N PHE A 203 3.07 -11.19 -3.32
CA PHE A 203 2.09 -12.18 -3.76
C PHE A 203 1.11 -12.54 -2.63
N PRO A 204 -0.21 -12.58 -2.90
CA PRO A 204 -1.22 -12.93 -1.90
C PRO A 204 -0.99 -14.29 -1.24
N ILE A 205 -0.50 -15.29 -2.00
CA ILE A 205 -0.22 -16.64 -1.49
C ILE A 205 0.81 -16.64 -0.36
N THR A 206 1.84 -15.80 -0.48
CA THR A 206 2.92 -15.70 0.51
C THR A 206 2.51 -14.90 1.74
N ALA A 207 1.47 -14.08 1.63
CA ALA A 207 1.05 -13.13 2.66
C ALA A 207 -0.06 -13.69 3.54
N PHE A 208 -0.90 -14.57 2.99
CA PHE A 208 -2.09 -15.09 3.66
C PHE A 208 -1.79 -15.65 5.05
N LEU A 209 -0.85 -16.59 5.14
CA LEU A 209 -0.54 -17.29 6.39
C LEU A 209 0.20 -16.38 7.40
N PRO A 210 1.23 -15.60 7.01
CA PRO A 210 1.85 -14.64 7.92
C PRO A 210 0.88 -13.58 8.46
N LEU A 211 0.01 -13.00 7.61
CA LEU A 211 -0.97 -12.00 8.05
C LEU A 211 -1.98 -12.59 9.04
N MET A 212 -2.41 -13.83 8.80
CA MET A 212 -3.32 -14.53 9.70
C MET A 212 -2.69 -14.77 11.08
N TRP A 213 -1.44 -15.23 11.12
CA TRP A 213 -0.72 -15.44 12.39
C TRP A 213 -0.44 -14.15 13.16
N LYS A 214 -0.33 -13.01 12.48
CA LYS A 214 -0.14 -11.69 13.10
C LYS A 214 -1.45 -11.04 13.55
N GLY A 215 -2.60 -11.73 13.43
CA GLY A 215 -3.91 -11.22 13.85
C GLY A 215 -4.59 -10.28 12.84
N HIS A 216 -4.02 -10.12 11.64
CA HIS A 216 -4.53 -9.20 10.62
C HIS A 216 -5.55 -9.86 9.70
N PHE A 217 -6.68 -10.29 10.28
CA PHE A 217 -7.69 -11.09 9.59
C PHE A 217 -8.28 -10.42 8.34
N THR A 218 -8.49 -9.11 8.35
CA THR A 218 -9.05 -8.38 7.20
C THR A 218 -8.08 -8.31 6.03
N ALA A 219 -6.78 -8.17 6.30
CA ALA A 219 -5.76 -8.21 5.26
C ALA A 219 -5.58 -9.63 4.71
N ALA A 220 -5.64 -10.65 5.57
CA ALA A 220 -5.57 -12.05 5.18
C ALA A 220 -6.77 -12.46 4.30
N SER A 221 -8.00 -12.04 4.62
CA SER A 221 -9.18 -12.33 3.79
C SER A 221 -9.14 -11.65 2.41
N VAL A 222 -8.58 -10.44 2.32
CA VAL A 222 -8.30 -9.80 1.01
C VAL A 222 -7.24 -10.56 0.23
N ALA A 223 -6.20 -11.08 0.89
CA ALA A 223 -5.19 -11.92 0.22
C ALA A 223 -5.83 -13.19 -0.37
N PHE A 224 -6.69 -13.87 0.41
CA PHE A 224 -7.46 -15.02 -0.07
C PHE A 224 -8.38 -14.67 -1.25
N THR A 225 -9.07 -13.53 -1.17
CA THR A 225 -9.94 -13.05 -2.26
C THR A 225 -9.14 -12.73 -3.51
N GLY A 226 -7.92 -12.20 -3.37
CA GLY A 226 -6.99 -12.00 -4.48
C GLY A 226 -6.63 -13.31 -5.18
N LEU A 227 -6.42 -14.40 -4.42
CA LEU A 227 -6.21 -15.73 -5.02
C LEU A 227 -7.46 -16.23 -5.73
N ALA A 228 -8.64 -16.07 -5.12
CA ALA A 228 -9.92 -16.40 -5.75
C ALA A 228 -10.15 -15.62 -7.06
N ALA A 229 -9.63 -14.40 -7.16
CA ALA A 229 -9.72 -13.59 -8.38
C ALA A 229 -8.94 -14.19 -9.56
N GLU A 230 -7.82 -14.86 -9.32
CA GLU A 230 -7.08 -15.56 -10.37
C GLU A 230 -7.89 -16.76 -10.90
N PHE A 231 -8.57 -17.49 -10.01
CA PHE A 231 -9.50 -18.56 -10.41
C PHE A 231 -10.73 -18.03 -11.14
N LEU A 232 -11.20 -16.82 -10.79
CA LEU A 232 -12.32 -16.18 -11.48
C LEU A 232 -12.02 -15.93 -12.96
N ILE A 233 -10.78 -15.63 -13.33
CA ILE A 233 -10.37 -15.47 -14.74
C ILE A 233 -10.72 -16.72 -15.54
N ILE A 234 -10.35 -17.89 -14.99
CA ILE A 234 -10.57 -19.18 -15.62
C ILE A 234 -12.08 -19.49 -15.68
N ALA A 235 -12.79 -19.24 -14.57
CA ALA A 235 -14.22 -19.50 -14.49
C ALA A 235 -15.04 -18.63 -15.46
N LEU A 236 -14.74 -17.33 -15.55
CA LEU A 236 -15.39 -16.41 -16.50
C LEU A 236 -15.08 -16.78 -17.95
N ALA A 237 -13.85 -17.16 -18.28
CA ALA A 237 -13.49 -17.61 -19.61
C ALA A 237 -14.15 -18.95 -20.02
N GLY A 238 -14.63 -19.72 -19.04
CA GLY A 238 -15.39 -20.96 -19.22
C GLY A 238 -16.92 -20.76 -19.38
N LEU A 239 -17.43 -19.55 -19.11
CA LEU A 239 -18.86 -19.24 -19.14
C LEU A 239 -19.46 -19.20 -20.56
N PRO A 240 -18.80 -18.64 -21.59
CA PRO A 240 -19.38 -18.59 -22.93
C PRO A 240 -19.53 -19.99 -23.55
N TYR A 241 -20.70 -20.23 -24.16
CA TYR A 241 -21.10 -21.51 -24.73
C TYR A 241 -20.15 -22.01 -25.83
N ARG A 242 -19.81 -23.30 -25.79
CA ARG A 242 -19.14 -23.99 -26.91
C ARG A 242 -20.07 -25.04 -27.53
N PRO A 243 -20.08 -25.18 -28.86
CA PRO A 243 -20.74 -26.31 -29.51
C PRO A 243 -20.09 -27.60 -29.01
N GLY A 244 -20.87 -28.47 -28.35
CA GLY A 244 -20.39 -29.71 -27.73
C GLY A 244 -20.05 -29.63 -26.23
N GLN A 245 -20.20 -28.47 -25.57
CA GLN A 245 -20.01 -28.35 -24.12
C GLN A 245 -21.10 -29.10 -23.34
N GLN A 246 -20.70 -29.92 -22.38
CA GLN A 246 -21.67 -30.65 -21.54
C GLN A 246 -22.36 -29.69 -20.56
N ARG A 247 -23.65 -29.96 -20.27
CA ARG A 247 -24.44 -29.18 -19.30
C ARG A 247 -23.77 -29.09 -17.92
N GLY A 248 -23.15 -30.18 -17.48
CA GLY A 248 -22.43 -30.24 -16.20
C GLY A 248 -21.24 -29.27 -16.13
N GLU A 249 -20.46 -29.18 -17.20
CA GLU A 249 -19.32 -28.25 -17.29
C GLU A 249 -19.78 -26.80 -17.20
N PHE A 250 -20.82 -26.43 -17.95
CA PHE A 250 -21.37 -25.08 -17.92
C PHE A 250 -21.90 -24.71 -16.53
N LEU A 251 -22.62 -25.62 -15.87
CA LEU A 251 -23.13 -25.41 -14.51
C LEU A 251 -22.00 -25.24 -13.50
N PHE A 252 -20.95 -26.07 -13.58
CA PHE A 252 -19.80 -25.98 -12.69
C PHE A 252 -19.12 -24.60 -12.78
N TRP A 253 -18.78 -24.13 -13.98
CA TRP A 253 -18.15 -22.82 -14.16
C TRP A 253 -19.07 -21.67 -13.76
N SER A 254 -20.37 -21.78 -14.07
CA SER A 254 -21.36 -20.77 -13.71
C SER A 254 -21.50 -20.64 -12.18
N VAL A 255 -21.69 -21.75 -11.47
CA VAL A 255 -21.83 -21.76 -10.00
C VAL A 255 -20.53 -21.32 -9.32
N LEU A 256 -19.37 -21.77 -9.81
CA LEU A 256 -18.08 -21.35 -9.28
C LEU A 256 -17.86 -19.83 -9.45
N SER A 257 -18.16 -19.28 -10.62
CA SER A 257 -18.06 -17.84 -10.87
C SER A 257 -19.03 -17.04 -9.98
N LEU A 258 -20.26 -17.52 -9.81
CA LEU A 258 -21.26 -16.91 -8.93
C LEU A 258 -20.79 -16.90 -7.47
N ALA A 259 -20.25 -18.01 -6.98
CA ALA A 259 -19.73 -18.12 -5.62
C ALA A 259 -18.57 -17.14 -5.38
N ILE A 260 -17.60 -17.09 -6.31
CA ILE A 260 -16.45 -16.18 -6.20
C ILE A 260 -16.89 -14.71 -6.28
N LEU A 261 -17.78 -14.35 -7.21
CA LEU A 261 -18.29 -12.98 -7.33
C LEU A 261 -19.07 -12.55 -6.07
N THR A 262 -19.86 -13.45 -5.50
CA THR A 262 -20.59 -13.18 -4.25
C THR A 262 -19.63 -12.93 -3.09
N LEU A 263 -18.59 -13.77 -2.96
CA LEU A 263 -17.52 -13.58 -1.98
C LEU A 263 -16.83 -12.22 -2.18
N MET A 264 -16.52 -11.84 -3.42
CA MET A 264 -15.88 -10.57 -3.74
C MET A 264 -16.72 -9.35 -3.34
N VAL A 265 -18.04 -9.39 -3.60
CA VAL A 265 -18.96 -8.31 -3.19
C VAL A 265 -19.01 -8.19 -1.67
N LEU A 266 -19.14 -9.31 -0.95
CA LEU A 266 -19.07 -9.33 0.51
C LEU A 266 -17.74 -8.76 1.02
N GLN A 267 -16.63 -9.16 0.40
CA GLN A 267 -15.29 -8.70 0.79
C GLN A 267 -15.13 -7.18 0.60
N LEU A 268 -15.71 -6.59 -0.44
CA LEU A 268 -15.72 -5.13 -0.58
C LEU A 268 -16.45 -4.43 0.56
N LEU A 269 -17.57 -5.00 1.04
CA LEU A 269 -18.28 -4.47 2.22
C LEU A 269 -17.40 -4.55 3.48
N ILE A 270 -16.74 -5.68 3.70
CA ILE A 270 -15.80 -5.87 4.82
C ILE A 270 -14.68 -4.84 4.76
N VAL A 271 -14.06 -4.65 3.59
CA VAL A 271 -13.00 -3.65 3.39
C VAL A 271 -13.52 -2.24 3.64
N ASN A 272 -14.72 -1.91 3.16
CA ASN A 272 -15.32 -0.60 3.38
C ASN A 272 -15.57 -0.32 4.86
N VAL A 273 -16.09 -1.30 5.61
CA VAL A 273 -16.26 -1.19 7.07
C VAL A 273 -14.91 -1.07 7.78
N TRP A 274 -13.92 -1.86 7.39
CA TRP A 274 -12.57 -1.81 7.97
C TRP A 274 -11.90 -0.45 7.76
N ARG A 275 -12.08 0.16 6.58
CA ARG A 275 -11.52 1.49 6.28
C ARG A 275 -12.06 2.60 7.16
N ARG A 276 -13.27 2.44 7.73
CA ARG A 276 -13.79 3.40 8.71
C ARG A 276 -12.99 3.41 10.03
N ARG A 277 -12.19 2.36 10.28
CA ARG A 277 -11.28 2.27 11.43
C ARG A 277 -9.89 2.88 11.15
N LEU A 278 -9.64 3.38 9.94
CA LEU A 278 -8.35 4.00 9.62
C LEU A 278 -8.19 5.32 10.39
N PRO A 279 -7.03 5.55 11.04
CA PRO A 279 -6.77 6.84 11.64
C PRO A 279 -6.67 7.92 10.56
N MET A 280 -6.76 9.19 10.99
CA MET A 280 -6.57 10.32 10.10
C MET A 280 -5.10 10.38 9.65
N LEU A 281 -4.85 9.84 8.45
CA LEU A 281 -3.57 9.93 7.76
C LEU A 281 -3.62 11.13 6.82
N THR A 282 -2.74 12.10 7.05
CA THR A 282 -2.61 13.28 6.19
C THR A 282 -2.13 12.91 4.78
N ARG A 283 -1.36 11.82 4.67
CA ARG A 283 -0.80 11.30 3.43
C ARG A 283 -0.93 9.77 3.43
N PRO A 284 -1.26 9.15 2.28
CA PRO A 284 -1.12 7.71 2.16
C PRO A 284 0.37 7.32 2.36
N PRO A 285 0.69 6.35 3.23
CA PRO A 285 2.04 5.83 3.43
C PRO A 285 2.42 4.81 2.34
N ASP A 286 2.13 5.14 1.09
CA ASP A 286 2.41 4.33 -0.10
C ASP A 286 3.82 4.58 -0.66
N THR A 287 4.42 5.73 -0.32
CA THR A 287 5.78 6.11 -0.70
C THR A 287 6.72 6.16 0.51
N ILE A 288 8.01 5.87 0.27
CA ILE A 288 9.05 5.99 1.31
C ILE A 288 9.11 7.42 1.86
N ALA A 289 8.98 8.43 0.99
CA ALA A 289 8.95 9.84 1.41
C ALA A 289 7.77 10.16 2.36
N ALA A 290 6.58 9.63 2.08
CA ALA A 290 5.44 9.81 2.99
C ALA A 290 5.71 9.13 4.34
N VAL A 291 6.21 7.89 4.36
CA VAL A 291 6.60 7.20 5.60
C VAL A 291 7.69 7.97 6.35
N MET A 292 8.64 8.56 5.62
CA MET A 292 9.69 9.39 6.20
C MET A 292 9.12 10.60 6.96
N THR A 293 8.10 11.28 6.43
CA THR A 293 7.47 12.40 7.16
C THR A 293 6.86 11.99 8.51
N TYR A 294 6.47 10.71 8.66
CA TYR A 294 5.92 10.18 9.90
C TYR A 294 6.98 9.77 10.92
N VAL A 295 8.21 9.47 10.50
CA VAL A 295 9.25 8.92 11.38
C VAL A 295 10.42 9.88 11.62
N ALA A 296 10.54 10.96 10.83
CA ALA A 296 11.66 11.88 10.94
C ALA A 296 11.70 12.57 12.32
N GLY A 297 12.87 12.63 12.96
CA GLY A 297 13.04 13.29 14.26
C GLY A 297 12.31 12.62 15.44
N THR A 298 11.85 11.37 15.28
CA THR A 298 11.17 10.62 16.34
C THR A 298 12.14 9.93 17.30
N GLY A 299 11.69 9.59 18.52
CA GLY A 299 12.45 8.74 19.44
C GLY A 299 12.75 7.38 18.80
N MET A 300 11.77 6.84 18.07
CA MET A 300 11.93 5.64 17.25
C MET A 300 13.11 5.72 16.25
N SER A 301 13.26 6.84 15.51
CA SER A 301 14.40 7.00 14.58
C SER A 301 15.75 6.93 15.30
N ARG A 302 15.82 7.57 16.48
CA ARG A 302 17.04 7.63 17.32
C ARG A 302 17.39 6.27 17.93
N ASP A 303 16.40 5.49 18.35
CA ASP A 303 16.65 4.15 18.87
C ASP A 303 17.22 3.21 17.80
N PHE A 304 16.84 3.44 16.54
CA PHE A 304 17.17 2.56 15.43
C PHE A 304 18.46 2.97 14.71
N GLU A 305 19.11 4.04 15.16
CA GLU A 305 20.29 4.62 14.52
C GLU A 305 21.47 3.63 14.45
N SER A 306 21.65 2.79 15.47
CA SER A 306 22.70 1.78 15.54
C SER A 306 22.41 0.52 14.71
N LEU A 307 21.19 0.37 14.18
CA LEU A 307 20.73 -0.88 13.56
C LEU A 307 20.87 -0.90 12.02
N SER A 308 21.43 0.16 11.42
CA SER A 308 21.51 0.32 9.96
C SER A 308 22.41 -0.68 9.23
N MET A 309 23.42 -1.23 9.90
CA MET A 309 24.37 -2.20 9.31
C MET A 309 24.11 -3.65 9.75
N VAL A 310 23.13 -3.88 10.61
CA VAL A 310 22.82 -5.19 11.20
C VAL A 310 21.90 -5.99 10.29
N LYS A 311 21.98 -7.31 10.15
CA LYS A 311 21.05 -8.07 9.27
C LYS A 311 19.59 -7.89 9.69
N THR A 312 18.65 -7.95 8.75
CA THR A 312 17.20 -7.76 9.00
C THR A 312 16.67 -8.60 10.17
N LYS A 313 17.06 -9.87 10.28
CA LYS A 313 16.64 -10.76 11.38
C LYS A 313 17.16 -10.29 12.74
N ASP A 314 18.42 -9.87 12.79
CA ASP A 314 19.09 -9.44 14.02
C ASP A 314 18.58 -8.04 14.43
N ARG A 315 18.30 -7.17 13.46
CA ARG A 315 17.60 -5.90 13.66
C ARG A 315 16.21 -6.11 14.23
N ASP A 316 15.41 -6.98 13.61
CA ASP A 316 14.03 -7.23 14.07
C ASP A 316 14.03 -7.83 15.48
N ARG A 317 15.05 -8.62 15.83
CA ARG A 317 15.27 -9.12 17.20
C ARG A 317 15.64 -7.98 18.15
N ALA A 318 16.62 -7.14 17.79
CA ALA A 318 17.03 -6.00 18.61
C ALA A 318 15.85 -5.04 18.89
N ILE A 319 15.02 -4.75 17.88
CA ILE A 319 13.83 -3.89 18.04
C ILE A 319 12.82 -4.51 19.00
N LYS A 320 12.64 -5.84 18.98
CA LYS A 320 11.78 -6.54 19.95
C LYS A 320 12.36 -6.53 21.36
N GLU A 321 13.68 -6.68 21.49
CA GLU A 321 14.39 -6.65 22.77
C GLU A 321 14.37 -5.27 23.43
N LEU A 322 14.11 -4.19 22.69
CA LEU A 322 13.86 -2.86 23.27
C LEU A 322 12.60 -2.82 24.16
N GLY A 323 11.65 -3.75 23.98
CA GLY A 323 10.44 -3.83 24.81
C GLY A 323 9.53 -2.58 24.72
N LYS A 324 9.66 -1.79 23.64
CA LYS A 324 8.91 -0.55 23.44
C LYS A 324 7.64 -0.79 22.63
N SER A 325 6.58 -0.09 22.99
CA SER A 325 5.36 0.02 22.19
C SER A 325 5.39 1.30 21.36
N TYR A 326 4.70 1.28 20.21
CA TYR A 326 4.65 2.40 19.28
C TYR A 326 3.21 2.85 19.07
N ALA A 327 3.04 4.15 18.80
CA ALA A 327 1.74 4.73 18.49
C ALA A 327 1.85 5.72 17.33
N TYR A 328 0.76 5.84 16.58
CA TYR A 328 0.57 6.90 15.61
C TYR A 328 -0.28 8.00 16.24
N GLY A 329 0.27 9.21 16.32
CA GLY A 329 -0.44 10.31 16.97
C GLY A 329 0.19 11.67 16.75
N TRP A 330 -0.41 12.67 17.40
CA TRP A 330 0.03 14.05 17.31
C TRP A 330 1.22 14.28 18.23
N ARG A 331 2.32 14.82 17.68
CA ARG A 331 3.47 15.28 18.46
C ARG A 331 3.69 16.76 18.22
N ARG A 332 3.89 17.50 19.31
CA ARG A 332 4.39 18.88 19.27
C ARG A 332 5.91 18.86 19.34
N GLU A 333 6.53 19.46 18.34
CA GLU A 333 7.98 19.63 18.27
C GLU A 333 8.41 20.85 19.10
N GLN A 334 9.70 20.97 19.41
CA GLN A 334 10.22 22.09 20.21
C GLN A 334 9.96 23.45 19.55
N ASP A 335 9.87 23.48 18.21
CA ASP A 335 9.61 24.67 17.41
C ASP A 335 8.12 25.07 17.35
N GLY A 336 7.26 24.46 18.18
CA GLY A 336 5.82 24.75 18.23
C GLY A 336 5.02 24.18 17.07
N GLN A 337 5.67 23.68 16.02
CA GLN A 337 5.02 22.93 14.96
C GLN A 337 4.52 21.58 15.47
N ALA A 338 3.39 21.16 14.92
CA ALA A 338 2.79 19.90 15.31
C ALA A 338 2.45 19.07 14.09
N ARG A 339 2.79 17.78 14.18
CA ARG A 339 2.66 16.84 13.09
C ARG A 339 2.24 15.47 13.58
N TRP A 340 1.66 14.73 12.65
CA TRP A 340 1.39 13.31 12.84
C TRP A 340 2.69 12.55 12.71
N VAL A 341 3.00 11.71 13.70
CA VAL A 341 4.21 10.90 13.73
C VAL A 341 3.92 9.50 14.24
N VAL A 342 4.79 8.57 13.89
CA VAL A 342 4.90 7.25 14.51
C VAL A 342 6.09 7.32 15.48
N ASP A 343 5.82 7.20 16.77
CA ASP A 343 6.85 7.32 17.80
C ASP A 343 6.64 6.29 18.92
N GLU A 344 7.65 6.13 19.77
CA GLU A 344 7.56 5.33 20.99
C GLU A 344 6.46 5.88 21.90
N MET A 345 5.64 4.99 22.45
CA MET A 345 4.72 5.33 23.51
C MET A 345 5.52 5.36 24.82
N ARG A 346 5.81 6.56 25.33
CA ARG A 346 6.42 6.69 26.66
C ARG A 346 5.39 6.28 27.69
N ILE A 347 5.63 5.17 28.37
CA ILE A 347 4.94 4.81 29.62
C ILE A 347 5.40 5.82 30.68
N LYS A 348 4.86 7.04 30.64
CA LYS A 348 4.95 8.01 31.72
C LYS A 348 3.54 8.56 31.95
N GLU A 349 3.12 8.43 33.21
CA GLU A 349 1.86 8.89 33.76
C GLU A 349 1.40 10.23 33.15
N GLY A 350 0.20 10.24 32.56
CA GLY A 350 -0.63 11.44 32.49
C GLY A 350 -0.42 12.44 31.34
N ALA A 351 0.46 12.22 30.36
CA ALA A 351 0.52 13.08 29.16
C ALA A 351 -0.09 12.36 27.95
N PRO A 352 -1.33 12.70 27.54
CA PRO A 352 -1.98 11.99 26.44
C PRO A 352 -1.26 12.31 25.12
N PHE A 353 -0.83 11.27 24.41
CA PHE A 353 -0.83 11.33 22.95
C PHE A 353 -2.26 11.71 22.57
N ALA A 354 -2.45 12.98 22.20
CA ALA A 354 -3.78 13.52 21.99
C ALA A 354 -4.42 12.82 20.77
N THR A 355 -5.24 11.80 21.03
CA THR A 355 -6.28 11.33 20.12
C THR A 355 -7.34 12.41 20.03
N ARG A 356 -7.03 13.54 19.37
CA ARG A 356 -8.07 14.50 19.03
C ARG A 356 -8.89 13.89 17.88
N ARG A 357 -9.87 13.06 18.26
CA ARG A 357 -11.07 12.81 17.49
C ARG A 357 -11.53 14.17 16.98
N VAL A 358 -11.57 14.37 15.66
CA VAL A 358 -12.02 15.62 15.04
C VAL A 358 -13.53 15.69 15.19
N ASP A 359 -13.99 15.99 16.40
CA ASP A 359 -15.33 16.48 16.69
C ASP A 359 -15.16 17.92 17.21
N SER A 360 -14.96 18.85 16.29
CA SER A 360 -15.19 20.28 16.52
C SER A 360 -15.31 21.00 15.17
N PHE A 361 -16.33 20.64 14.39
CA PHE A 361 -17.10 21.66 13.66
C PHE A 361 -18.16 22.18 14.63
N GLU A 362 -17.72 22.94 15.65
CA GLU A 362 -18.63 23.87 16.32
C GLU A 362 -18.59 25.18 15.55
N THR A 363 -19.65 25.35 14.76
CA THR A 363 -20.38 26.59 14.62
C THR A 363 -20.01 27.62 15.68
N ASN A 364 -19.31 28.67 15.29
CA ASN A 364 -19.54 29.97 15.91
C ASN A 364 -19.59 31.04 14.83
N ARG A 365 -20.78 31.65 14.79
CA ARG A 365 -21.15 32.87 14.09
C ARG A 365 -20.02 33.91 14.17
N PHE A 366 -19.71 34.56 13.05
CA PHE A 366 -20.36 35.83 12.68
C PHE A 366 -20.56 35.86 11.17
#